data_AF-A0A0C2IYV4-F1
#
_entry.id   AF-A0A0C2IYV4-F1
#
_cell.length_a   1.000
_cell.length_b   1.000
_cell.length_c   1.000
_cell.angle_alpha   90.00
_cell.angle_beta   90.00
_cell.angle_gamma   90.00
#
_symmetry.space_group_name_H-M   'P 1'
#
loop_
_entity.id
_entity.type
_entity.pdbx_description
1 polymer ?
#
loop_
_entity_poly.entity_id
_entity_poly.type
_entity_poly.pdbx_seq_one_letter_code
_entity_poly.pdbx_strand_id
1 'polypeptide(L)'
;MQPIQKITDEEICKECPKYLKSLFGAIFLVLSKLVKWIIGFEEIAVKTFDYFLQQFALDIQHLSEENPGASISQQIVNYCSIETENFSIFNISHRAFVDVFMGCCVEGTIPRNIKDHVLCDEKILMRICRPAITALSFTSNLMLLKSIQYEYFDCIISAYLKSNLHYMYLQDWSAIQILISNLDPELFLKYMLFNIAPSMQTPVNFETPLPSLLSVSELELDYNMSKLLFYVYNALVERHYIGVADNPEFRLLQRQIIHSLAGEYQTIEDIRNMDEIIGRVSFTTYSPDPVDRRALKPPFFNTVNMFCFVYYFLENLELQDKILSLYKEYGSKFQPPDLLQLRDGFEGMNNFLYPNAFFDLIIHVLVDWFGNIRPSKTGSVVNLLLVSMSRRKTKNVFLST
;
A
#
# COMPACT_ATOMS: atom_id res chain seq x y z
N MET A 1 9.06 9.31 17.05
CA MET A 1 10.00 8.47 16.29
C MET A 1 10.91 9.41 15.51
N GLN A 2 12.23 9.18 15.54
CA GLN A 2 13.17 10.12 14.90
C GLN A 2 12.84 10.26 13.41
N PRO A 3 12.75 11.49 12.90
CA PRO A 3 12.65 11.69 11.47
C PRO A 3 13.93 11.22 10.79
N ILE A 4 13.79 10.65 9.60
CA ILE A 4 14.87 10.42 8.66
C ILE A 4 15.41 11.80 8.28
N GLN A 5 16.61 12.12 8.75
CA GLN A 5 17.35 13.27 8.28
C GLN A 5 17.99 12.91 6.93
N LYS A 6 18.00 13.85 5.98
CA LYS A 6 18.90 13.73 4.83
C LYS A 6 20.31 13.63 5.41
N ILE A 7 20.99 12.52 5.13
CA ILE A 7 22.31 12.22 5.67
C ILE A 7 23.23 13.39 5.30
N THR A 8 23.61 14.19 6.30
CA THR A 8 24.86 14.95 6.30
C THR A 8 25.99 13.95 6.50
N ASP A 9 27.18 14.18 5.92
CA ASP A 9 28.35 13.29 5.74
C ASP A 9 28.91 12.48 6.95
N GLU A 10 28.12 12.21 7.99
CA GLU A 10 28.49 11.39 9.13
C GLU A 10 28.50 9.90 8.78
N GLU A 11 29.57 9.20 9.17
CA GLU A 11 29.71 7.76 9.00
C GLU A 11 28.58 7.01 9.74
N ILE A 12 27.66 6.44 8.98
CA ILE A 12 26.61 5.59 9.55
C ILE A 12 27.23 4.27 10.01
N CYS A 13 27.10 3.98 11.30
CA CYS A 13 27.54 2.72 11.88
C CYS A 13 26.85 1.51 11.20
N LYS A 14 27.65 0.62 10.60
CA LYS A 14 27.17 -0.59 9.89
C LYS A 14 26.38 -1.58 10.76
N GLU A 15 26.47 -1.47 12.08
CA GLU A 15 25.71 -2.30 13.04
C GLU A 15 24.27 -1.78 13.25
N CYS A 16 24.02 -0.48 13.01
CA CYS A 16 22.73 0.18 13.25
C CYS A 16 21.54 -0.50 12.54
N PRO A 17 21.65 -0.95 11.27
CA PRO A 17 20.58 -1.65 10.56
C PRO A 17 20.03 -2.91 11.23
N LYS A 18 20.90 -3.76 11.77
CA LYS A 18 20.49 -5.02 12.40
C LYS A 18 19.71 -4.75 13.67
N TYR A 19 20.18 -3.78 14.46
CA TYR A 19 19.49 -3.34 15.66
C TYR A 19 18.11 -2.75 15.33
N LEU A 20 18.04 -1.89 14.30
CA LEU A 20 16.80 -1.27 13.86
C LEU A 20 15.76 -2.32 13.43
N LYS A 21 16.18 -3.31 12.62
CA LYS A 21 15.32 -4.41 12.19
C LYS A 21 14.79 -5.22 13.38
N SER A 22 15.67 -5.58 14.32
CA SER A 22 15.29 -6.34 15.52
C SER A 22 14.35 -5.55 16.44
N LEU A 23 14.63 -4.26 16.64
CA LEU A 23 13.80 -3.36 17.44
C LEU A 23 12.39 -3.24 16.87
N PHE A 24 12.27 -2.94 15.56
CA PHE A 24 10.97 -2.85 14.91
C PHE A 24 10.24 -4.19 14.88
N GLY A 25 10.96 -5.29 14.66
CA GLY A 25 10.40 -6.64 14.77
C GLY A 25 9.75 -6.87 16.14
N ALA A 26 10.44 -6.55 17.23
CA ALA A 26 9.91 -6.68 18.58
C ALA A 26 8.72 -5.74 18.84
N ILE A 27 8.82 -4.49 18.42
CA ILE A 27 7.75 -3.49 18.57
C ILE A 27 6.48 -3.95 17.84
N PHE A 28 6.58 -4.44 16.60
CA PHE A 28 5.41 -4.90 15.84
C PHE A 28 4.78 -6.17 16.42
N LEU A 29 5.58 -7.08 16.99
CA LEU A 29 5.02 -8.22 17.72
C LEU A 29 4.15 -7.74 18.89
N VAL A 30 4.65 -6.81 19.70
CA VAL A 30 3.88 -6.25 20.82
C VAL A 30 2.63 -5.52 20.33
N LEU A 31 2.76 -4.67 19.32
CA LEU A 31 1.65 -3.91 18.77
C LEU A 31 0.56 -4.82 18.19
N SER A 32 0.92 -5.85 17.43
CA SER A 32 -0.06 -6.78 16.87
C SER A 32 -0.90 -7.46 17.96
N LYS A 33 -0.29 -7.77 19.12
CA LYS A 33 -1.01 -8.33 20.28
C LYS A 33 -1.87 -7.28 20.97
N LEU A 34 -1.34 -6.06 21.11
CA LEU A 34 -2.09 -4.94 21.68
C LEU A 34 -3.31 -4.60 20.84
N VAL A 35 -3.18 -4.50 19.51
CA VAL A 35 -4.29 -4.22 18.60
C VAL A 35 -5.36 -5.31 18.69
N LYS A 36 -4.97 -6.60 18.62
CA LYS A 36 -5.93 -7.70 18.81
C LYS A 36 -6.65 -7.64 20.15
N TRP A 37 -5.95 -7.23 21.21
CA TRP A 37 -6.57 -7.01 22.52
C TRP A 37 -7.57 -5.85 22.46
N ILE A 38 -7.19 -4.68 21.93
CA ILE A 38 -8.08 -3.52 21.80
C ILE A 38 -9.35 -3.89 21.01
N ILE A 39 -9.22 -4.56 19.87
CA ILE A 39 -10.35 -4.99 19.03
C ILE A 39 -11.30 -5.92 19.81
N GLY A 40 -10.77 -6.78 20.68
CA GLY A 40 -11.55 -7.71 21.49
C GLY A 40 -12.34 -7.07 22.65
N PHE A 41 -12.06 -5.80 22.99
CA PHE A 41 -12.73 -5.08 24.08
C PHE A 41 -13.34 -3.77 23.56
N GLU A 42 -14.61 -3.81 23.16
CA GLU A 42 -15.33 -2.70 22.51
C GLU A 42 -15.17 -1.36 23.26
N GLU A 43 -15.41 -1.31 24.57
CA GLU A 43 -15.27 -0.06 25.36
C GLU A 43 -13.86 0.54 25.27
N ILE A 44 -12.84 -0.33 25.21
CA ILE A 44 -11.43 0.08 25.10
C ILE A 44 -11.14 0.58 23.69
N ALA A 45 -11.67 -0.09 22.66
CA ALA A 45 -11.57 0.37 21.28
C ALA A 45 -12.19 1.77 21.11
N VAL A 46 -13.39 2.01 21.64
CA VAL A 46 -14.07 3.32 21.57
C VAL A 46 -13.25 4.42 22.24
N LYS A 47 -12.79 4.20 23.48
CA LYS A 47 -11.93 5.16 24.19
C LYS A 47 -10.62 5.43 23.45
N THR A 48 -10.06 4.38 22.82
CA THR A 48 -8.85 4.51 21.99
C THR A 48 -9.15 5.41 20.80
N PHE A 49 -10.25 5.19 20.08
CA PHE A 49 -10.64 6.03 18.94
C PHE A 49 -10.86 7.48 19.34
N ASP A 50 -11.59 7.74 20.42
CA ASP A 50 -11.85 9.12 20.90
C ASP A 50 -10.53 9.87 21.17
N TYR A 51 -9.57 9.22 21.83
CA TYR A 51 -8.27 9.82 22.11
C TYR A 51 -7.49 10.15 20.84
N PHE A 52 -7.44 9.21 19.89
CA PHE A 52 -6.76 9.44 18.61
C PHE A 52 -7.44 10.53 17.79
N LEU A 53 -8.77 10.50 17.69
CA LEU A 53 -9.55 11.48 16.93
C LEU A 53 -9.40 12.89 17.51
N GLN A 54 -9.41 13.03 18.83
CA GLN A 54 -9.12 14.31 19.49
C GLN A 54 -7.74 14.83 19.10
N GLN A 55 -6.71 13.97 19.11
CA GLN A 55 -5.36 14.37 18.74
C GLN A 55 -5.28 14.75 17.25
N PHE A 56 -5.92 14.01 16.34
CA PHE A 56 -5.93 14.34 14.92
C PHE A 56 -6.68 15.66 14.63
N ALA A 57 -7.77 15.93 15.36
CA ALA A 57 -8.48 17.20 15.24
C ALA A 57 -7.60 18.38 15.69
N LEU A 58 -6.87 18.24 16.80
CA LEU A 58 -5.90 19.25 17.25
C LEU A 58 -4.77 19.47 16.24
N ASP A 59 -4.23 18.39 15.67
CA ASP A 59 -3.20 18.48 14.64
C ASP A 59 -3.72 19.24 13.40
N ILE A 60 -4.95 18.97 12.95
CA ILE A 60 -5.58 19.67 11.81
C ILE A 60 -5.85 21.14 12.14
N GLN A 61 -6.30 21.43 13.36
CA GLN A 61 -6.48 22.80 13.82
C GLN A 61 -5.15 23.57 13.78
N HIS A 62 -4.07 22.98 14.30
CA HIS A 62 -2.75 23.60 14.28
C HIS A 62 -2.28 23.91 12.86
N LEU A 63 -2.45 22.97 11.92
CA LEU A 63 -2.15 23.20 10.50
C LEU A 63 -2.93 24.41 9.98
N SER A 64 -4.25 24.44 10.21
CA SER A 64 -5.11 25.53 9.77
C SER A 64 -4.70 26.89 10.34
N GLU A 65 -4.12 26.93 11.55
CA GLU A 65 -3.61 28.15 12.19
C GLU A 65 -2.26 28.59 11.63
N GLU A 66 -1.38 27.67 11.24
CA GLU A 66 -0.07 27.96 10.64
C GLU A 66 -0.18 28.66 9.28
N ASN A 67 -1.18 28.30 8.48
CA ASN A 67 -1.39 28.90 7.16
C ASN A 67 -2.88 29.14 6.85
N PRO A 68 -3.50 30.20 7.39
CA PRO A 68 -4.94 30.45 7.26
C PRO A 68 -5.39 30.76 5.82
N GLY A 69 -4.45 31.03 4.89
CA GLY A 69 -4.75 31.35 3.50
C GLY A 69 -4.87 30.13 2.56
N ALA A 70 -4.37 28.95 2.97
CA ALA A 70 -4.40 27.74 2.17
C ALA A 70 -5.56 26.81 2.60
N SER A 71 -6.12 26.03 1.67
CA SER A 71 -7.11 25.01 2.04
C SER A 71 -6.46 23.94 2.92
N ILE A 72 -7.18 23.42 3.92
CA ILE A 72 -6.63 22.40 4.84
C ILE A 72 -6.17 21.16 4.06
N SER A 73 -6.89 20.76 3.01
CA SER A 73 -6.50 19.64 2.15
C SER A 73 -5.15 19.87 1.47
N GLN A 74 -4.93 21.08 0.93
CA GLN A 74 -3.64 21.48 0.36
C GLN A 74 -2.53 21.48 1.41
N GLN A 75 -2.81 21.97 2.62
CA GLN A 75 -1.84 21.95 3.71
C GLN A 75 -1.47 20.52 4.11
N ILE A 76 -2.43 19.60 4.22
CA ILE A 76 -2.18 18.17 4.52
C ILE A 76 -1.34 17.53 3.42
N VAL A 77 -1.59 17.86 2.15
CA VAL A 77 -0.82 17.36 1.00
C VAL A 77 0.63 17.83 1.07
N ASN A 78 0.85 19.10 1.41
CA ASN A 78 2.17 19.73 1.45
C ASN A 78 2.95 19.43 2.75
N TYR A 79 2.27 18.98 3.80
CA TYR A 79 2.88 18.69 5.10
C TYR A 79 3.92 17.56 5.01
N CYS A 80 5.16 17.78 5.44
CA CYS A 80 6.24 16.77 5.42
C CYS A 80 6.58 16.26 4.01
N SER A 81 6.93 17.18 3.11
CA SER A 81 7.50 16.81 1.80
C SER A 81 8.79 16.01 1.99
N ILE A 82 8.83 14.80 1.43
CA ILE A 82 9.99 13.90 1.53
C ILE A 82 11.26 14.46 0.87
N GLU A 83 11.09 15.46 -0.01
CA GLU A 83 12.19 16.11 -0.72
C GLU A 83 12.83 17.23 0.08
N THR A 84 12.11 17.85 1.01
CA THR A 84 12.56 19.10 1.66
C THR A 84 12.58 19.03 3.17
N GLU A 85 11.82 18.13 3.77
CA GLU A 85 11.61 18.07 5.21
C GLU A 85 12.05 16.73 5.82
N ASN A 86 12.19 16.76 7.14
CA ASN A 86 12.43 15.60 7.98
C ASN A 86 11.13 14.79 8.13
N PHE A 87 11.13 13.51 7.76
CA PHE A 87 9.92 12.67 7.77
C PHE A 87 10.15 11.31 8.44
N SER A 88 9.08 10.63 8.86
CA SER A 88 9.17 9.26 9.39
C SER A 88 8.25 8.32 8.61
N ILE A 89 8.83 7.28 8.01
CA ILE A 89 8.04 6.25 7.31
C ILE A 89 7.38 5.26 8.25
N PHE A 90 7.76 5.22 9.54
CA PHE A 90 7.28 4.21 10.49
C PHE A 90 5.97 4.62 11.17
N ASN A 91 5.84 5.90 11.53
CA ASN A 91 4.68 6.55 12.19
C ASN A 91 3.65 5.57 12.81
N ILE A 92 4.10 4.86 13.84
CA ILE A 92 3.42 3.66 14.34
C ILE A 92 2.03 3.97 14.90
N SER A 93 1.84 5.14 15.49
CA SER A 93 0.58 5.54 16.11
C SER A 93 -0.57 5.55 15.09
N HIS A 94 -0.36 6.16 13.93
CA HIS A 94 -1.36 6.20 12.85
C HIS A 94 -1.63 4.80 12.29
N ARG A 95 -0.59 3.97 12.12
CA ARG A 95 -0.75 2.60 11.63
C ARG A 95 -1.48 1.70 12.63
N ALA A 96 -1.22 1.87 13.93
CA ALA A 96 -1.97 1.19 14.98
C ALA A 96 -3.44 1.63 15.00
N PHE A 97 -3.71 2.93 14.81
CA PHE A 97 -5.08 3.42 14.65
C PHE A 97 -5.78 2.77 13.45
N VAL A 98 -5.13 2.74 12.27
CA VAL A 98 -5.68 2.09 11.07
C VAL A 98 -5.94 0.61 11.33
N ASP A 99 -5.02 -0.11 12.01
CA ASP A 99 -5.20 -1.53 12.30
C ASP A 99 -6.40 -1.79 13.22
N VAL A 100 -6.51 -1.04 14.31
CA VAL A 100 -7.66 -1.13 15.24
C VAL A 100 -8.96 -0.77 14.50
N PHE A 101 -8.97 0.32 13.73
CA PHE A 101 -10.13 0.77 12.96
C PHE A 101 -10.57 -0.30 11.96
N MET A 102 -9.63 -0.89 11.22
CA MET A 102 -9.95 -1.92 10.23
C MET A 102 -10.42 -3.22 10.88
N GLY A 103 -9.80 -3.64 11.98
CA GLY A 103 -10.25 -4.78 12.76
C GLY A 103 -11.68 -4.61 13.26
N CYS A 104 -12.00 -3.46 13.88
CA CYS A 104 -13.36 -3.17 14.31
C CYS A 104 -14.35 -3.04 13.14
N CYS A 105 -13.92 -2.56 11.95
CA CYS A 105 -14.75 -2.55 10.74
C CYS A 105 -15.13 -3.98 10.31
N VAL A 106 -14.17 -4.90 10.36
CA VAL A 106 -14.37 -6.31 10.00
C VAL A 106 -15.28 -7.02 10.99
N GLU A 107 -15.11 -6.75 12.29
CA GLU A 107 -15.96 -7.29 13.36
C GLU A 107 -17.35 -6.62 13.43
N GLY A 108 -17.53 -5.46 12.79
CA GLY A 108 -18.78 -4.70 12.86
C GLY A 108 -19.02 -4.03 14.22
N THR A 109 -17.95 -3.76 14.97
CA THR A 109 -18.00 -3.23 16.35
C THR A 109 -17.74 -1.74 16.46
N ILE A 110 -17.56 -1.02 15.34
CA ILE A 110 -17.35 0.42 15.36
C ILE A 110 -18.67 1.14 15.64
N PRO A 111 -18.75 2.00 16.68
CA PRO A 111 -19.90 2.85 16.89
C PRO A 111 -20.11 3.81 15.72
N ARG A 112 -21.37 4.06 15.38
CA ARG A 112 -21.74 4.91 14.25
C ARG A 112 -21.10 6.31 14.30
N ASN A 113 -21.03 6.94 15.47
CA ASN A 113 -20.42 8.26 15.62
C ASN A 113 -18.92 8.26 15.30
N ILE A 114 -18.18 7.21 15.68
CA ILE A 114 -16.76 7.06 15.34
C ILE A 114 -16.60 6.82 13.84
N LYS A 115 -17.43 5.93 13.28
CA LYS A 115 -17.43 5.63 11.85
C LYS A 115 -17.68 6.88 11.01
N ASP A 116 -18.71 7.65 11.35
CA ASP A 116 -19.08 8.88 10.66
C ASP A 116 -17.99 9.95 10.81
N HIS A 117 -17.38 10.10 11.99
CA HIS A 117 -16.27 11.04 12.21
C HIS A 117 -15.05 10.68 11.35
N VAL A 118 -14.68 9.41 11.26
CA VAL A 118 -13.51 8.98 10.46
C VAL A 118 -13.81 9.03 8.97
N LEU A 119 -14.93 8.46 8.53
CA LEU A 119 -15.19 8.21 7.10
C LEU A 119 -15.86 9.37 6.37
N CYS A 120 -16.55 10.27 7.08
CA CYS A 120 -17.26 11.39 6.45
C CYS A 120 -16.52 12.74 6.57
N ASP A 121 -15.43 12.82 7.32
CA ASP A 121 -14.55 14.00 7.36
C ASP A 121 -13.28 13.72 6.54
N GLU A 122 -13.23 14.27 5.32
CA GLU A 122 -12.11 14.11 4.39
C GLU A 122 -10.76 14.53 4.98
N LYS A 123 -10.74 15.56 5.85
CA LYS A 123 -9.50 16.10 6.43
C LYS A 123 -8.95 15.15 7.47
N ILE A 124 -9.84 14.63 8.33
CA ILE A 124 -9.50 13.59 9.31
C ILE A 124 -9.01 12.34 8.59
N LEU A 125 -9.70 11.93 7.53
CA LEU A 125 -9.33 10.76 6.74
C LEU A 125 -7.95 10.89 6.09
N MET A 126 -7.69 12.02 5.43
CA MET A 126 -6.38 12.33 4.84
C MET A 126 -5.29 12.40 5.91
N ARG A 127 -5.57 12.98 7.08
CA ARG A 127 -4.60 13.06 8.19
C ARG A 127 -4.25 11.67 8.74
N ILE A 128 -5.24 10.82 9.01
CA ILE A 128 -5.05 9.45 9.50
C ILE A 128 -4.18 8.65 8.53
N CYS A 129 -4.46 8.76 7.23
CA CYS A 129 -3.79 7.97 6.21
C CYS A 129 -2.46 8.58 5.72
N ARG A 130 -2.12 9.80 6.16
CA ARG A 130 -0.91 10.54 5.74
C ARG A 130 0.36 9.69 5.81
N PRO A 131 0.64 8.94 6.89
CA PRO A 131 1.91 8.23 6.98
C PRO A 131 2.04 7.05 6.03
N ALA A 132 0.92 6.47 5.59
CA ALA A 132 0.93 5.53 4.49
C ALA A 132 1.40 6.26 3.23
N ILE A 133 0.72 7.35 2.85
CA ILE A 133 1.05 8.15 1.66
C ILE A 133 2.52 8.62 1.67
N THR A 134 3.04 9.08 2.80
CA THR A 134 4.46 9.45 2.95
C THR A 134 5.39 8.25 2.74
N ALA A 135 5.06 7.07 3.27
CA ALA A 135 5.87 5.86 3.04
C ALA A 135 5.82 5.42 1.58
N LEU A 136 4.65 5.46 0.92
CA LEU A 136 4.52 5.17 -0.52
C LEU A 136 5.37 6.13 -1.35
N SER A 137 5.26 7.43 -1.07
CA SER A 137 6.06 8.48 -1.69
C SER A 137 7.56 8.21 -1.55
N PHE A 138 8.01 7.90 -0.34
CA PHE A 138 9.41 7.54 -0.08
C PHE A 138 9.83 6.31 -0.87
N THR A 139 9.03 5.23 -0.87
CA THR A 139 9.35 4.00 -1.62
C THR A 139 9.38 4.21 -3.12
N SER A 140 8.53 5.10 -3.66
CA SER A 140 8.57 5.49 -5.07
C SER A 140 9.89 6.21 -5.38
N ASN A 141 10.19 7.26 -4.62
CA ASN A 141 11.33 8.14 -4.88
C ASN A 141 12.69 7.54 -4.51
N LEU A 142 12.72 6.44 -3.75
CA LEU A 142 13.95 5.73 -3.40
C LEU A 142 14.79 5.38 -4.65
N MET A 143 14.17 5.00 -5.77
CA MET A 143 14.92 4.63 -6.98
C MET A 143 15.67 5.81 -7.60
N LEU A 144 15.10 7.01 -7.52
CA LEU A 144 15.77 8.24 -7.98
C LEU A 144 16.94 8.57 -7.04
N LEU A 145 16.74 8.37 -5.72
CA LEU A 145 17.71 8.65 -4.67
C LEU A 145 18.87 7.64 -4.60
N LYS A 146 18.67 6.41 -5.09
CA LYS A 146 19.69 5.35 -5.09
C LYS A 146 20.97 5.72 -5.84
N SER A 147 20.96 6.75 -6.68
CA SER A 147 22.20 7.23 -7.31
C SER A 147 23.26 7.77 -6.31
N ILE A 148 22.91 8.05 -5.04
CA ILE A 148 23.76 8.86 -4.16
C ILE A 148 24.27 8.17 -2.87
N GLN A 149 23.60 7.20 -2.23
CA GLN A 149 24.12 6.49 -1.03
C GLN A 149 23.25 5.25 -0.65
N TYR A 150 23.78 4.03 -0.80
CA TYR A 150 22.97 2.78 -0.88
C TYR A 150 22.62 2.10 0.47
N GLU A 151 23.59 1.89 1.36
CA GLU A 151 23.41 0.88 2.41
C GLU A 151 22.37 1.27 3.48
N TYR A 152 22.31 2.53 3.89
CA TYR A 152 21.40 2.96 4.95
C TYR A 152 19.93 2.89 4.53
N PHE A 153 19.58 3.41 3.35
CA PHE A 153 18.21 3.38 2.87
C PHE A 153 17.74 1.96 2.57
N ASP A 154 18.61 1.12 2.00
CA ASP A 154 18.30 -0.30 1.81
C ASP A 154 18.01 -0.98 3.15
N CYS A 155 18.69 -0.58 4.23
CA CYS A 155 18.44 -1.09 5.57
C CYS A 155 17.10 -0.60 6.15
N ILE A 156 16.76 0.69 6.00
CA ILE A 156 15.46 1.22 6.41
C ILE A 156 14.33 0.52 5.65
N ILE A 157 14.47 0.40 4.34
CA ILE A 157 13.49 -0.24 3.46
C ILE A 157 13.39 -1.72 3.76
N SER A 158 14.52 -2.38 4.03
CA SER A 158 14.54 -3.77 4.49
C SER A 158 13.84 -3.92 5.84
N ALA A 159 14.02 -3.00 6.80
CA ALA A 159 13.27 -3.03 8.05
C ALA A 159 11.77 -2.78 7.82
N TYR A 160 11.45 -1.87 6.90
CA TYR A 160 10.07 -1.54 6.52
C TYR A 160 9.34 -2.72 5.86
N LEU A 161 9.99 -3.37 4.89
CA LEU A 161 9.43 -4.43 4.06
C LEU A 161 9.62 -5.84 4.64
N LYS A 162 10.74 -6.13 5.31
CA LYS A 162 11.08 -7.48 5.82
C LYS A 162 10.84 -7.65 7.33
N SER A 163 10.31 -6.66 8.05
CA SER A 163 9.90 -6.90 9.44
C SER A 163 8.86 -8.02 9.45
N ASN A 164 8.98 -8.93 10.42
CA ASN A 164 8.52 -10.33 10.41
C ASN A 164 7.06 -10.63 9.99
N LEU A 165 6.20 -9.66 9.68
CA LEU A 165 4.81 -9.89 9.30
C LEU A 165 4.24 -8.88 8.29
N HIS A 166 5.06 -8.18 7.49
CA HIS A 166 4.53 -7.22 6.51
C HIS A 166 3.60 -6.16 7.15
N TYR A 167 3.73 -5.94 8.46
CA TYR A 167 2.70 -5.27 9.26
C TYR A 167 2.45 -3.86 8.75
N MET A 168 3.51 -3.04 8.63
CA MET A 168 3.38 -1.66 8.17
C MET A 168 2.82 -1.58 6.75
N TYR A 169 3.27 -2.47 5.88
CA TYR A 169 2.80 -2.55 4.50
C TYR A 169 1.30 -2.89 4.43
N LEU A 170 0.84 -3.82 5.26
CA LEU A 170 -0.58 -4.17 5.35
C LEU A 170 -1.43 -3.01 5.88
N GLN A 171 -0.91 -2.25 6.85
CA GLN A 171 -1.59 -1.06 7.35
C GLN A 171 -1.65 0.04 6.30
N ASP A 172 -0.60 0.23 5.52
CA ASP A 172 -0.61 1.18 4.42
C ASP A 172 -1.64 0.77 3.36
N TRP A 173 -1.81 -0.53 3.12
CA TRP A 173 -2.81 -1.03 2.17
C TRP A 173 -4.21 -0.76 2.65
N SER A 174 -4.44 -1.02 3.93
CA SER A 174 -5.69 -0.70 4.57
C SER A 174 -5.99 0.80 4.53
N ALA A 175 -4.98 1.66 4.73
CA ALA A 175 -5.13 3.11 4.61
C ALA A 175 -5.52 3.53 3.18
N ILE A 176 -4.88 2.97 2.13
CA ILE A 176 -5.30 3.25 0.75
C ILE A 176 -6.72 2.74 0.48
N GLN A 177 -7.08 1.56 0.99
CA GLN A 177 -8.43 1.02 0.86
C GLN A 177 -9.47 1.90 1.55
N ILE A 178 -9.14 2.49 2.70
CA ILE A 178 -10.01 3.47 3.36
C ILE A 178 -10.15 4.73 2.48
N LEU A 179 -9.04 5.29 1.99
CA LEU A 179 -9.03 6.50 1.18
C LEU A 179 -9.82 6.34 -0.13
N ILE A 180 -9.54 5.29 -0.90
CA ILE A 180 -10.18 5.00 -2.19
C ILE A 180 -11.68 4.68 -2.05
N SER A 181 -12.10 4.28 -0.85
CA SER A 181 -13.50 4.01 -0.53
C SER A 181 -14.29 5.26 -0.16
N ASN A 182 -13.66 6.24 0.46
CA ASN A 182 -14.38 7.30 1.18
C ASN A 182 -14.01 8.72 0.73
N LEU A 183 -12.94 8.92 -0.04
CA LEU A 183 -12.67 10.20 -0.68
C LEU A 183 -13.34 10.28 -2.05
N ASP A 184 -13.63 11.52 -2.48
CA ASP A 184 -13.87 11.80 -3.88
C ASP A 184 -12.70 11.26 -4.74
N PRO A 185 -12.98 10.53 -5.85
CA PRO A 185 -11.95 9.94 -6.69
C PRO A 185 -10.92 10.93 -7.23
N GLU A 186 -11.33 12.16 -7.56
CA GLU A 186 -10.42 13.20 -8.02
C GLU A 186 -9.52 13.66 -6.86
N LEU A 187 -10.11 13.91 -5.69
CA LEU A 187 -9.36 14.29 -4.49
C LEU A 187 -8.34 13.22 -4.08
N PHE A 188 -8.72 11.94 -4.09
CA PHE A 188 -7.82 10.82 -3.81
C PHE A 188 -6.65 10.76 -4.80
N LEU A 189 -6.94 10.87 -6.10
CA LEU A 189 -5.89 10.81 -7.14
C LEU A 189 -4.95 12.01 -7.04
N LYS A 190 -5.46 13.22 -6.79
CA LYS A 190 -4.63 14.41 -6.52
C LYS A 190 -3.76 14.18 -5.29
N TYR A 191 -4.34 13.72 -4.20
CA TYR A 191 -3.61 13.48 -2.97
C TYR A 191 -2.44 12.51 -3.17
N MET A 192 -2.66 11.43 -3.92
CA MET A 192 -1.61 10.49 -4.27
C MET A 192 -0.57 11.08 -5.22
N LEU A 193 -0.98 11.79 -6.28
CA LEU A 193 -0.08 12.37 -7.29
C LEU A 193 0.89 13.39 -6.68
N PHE A 194 0.36 14.37 -5.95
CA PHE A 194 1.19 15.40 -5.30
C PHE A 194 2.16 14.83 -4.27
N ASN A 195 1.92 13.61 -3.78
CA ASN A 195 2.84 12.95 -2.85
C ASN A 195 3.82 12.01 -3.54
N ILE A 196 3.41 11.29 -4.59
CA ILE A 196 4.34 10.44 -5.34
C ILE A 196 5.32 11.30 -6.14
N ALA A 197 4.88 12.46 -6.63
CA ALA A 197 5.70 13.46 -7.32
C ALA A 197 5.67 14.81 -6.55
N PRO A 198 6.41 14.95 -5.43
CA PRO A 198 6.41 16.17 -4.64
C PRO A 198 6.85 17.41 -5.43
N SER A 199 7.66 17.24 -6.46
CA SER A 199 8.04 18.31 -7.41
C SER A 199 6.84 19.07 -8.00
N MET A 200 5.66 18.45 -8.13
CA MET A 200 4.43 19.09 -8.60
C MET A 200 3.86 20.15 -7.64
N GLN A 201 4.23 20.10 -6.35
CA GLN A 201 3.68 20.99 -5.32
C GLN A 201 4.09 22.46 -5.53
N THR A 202 5.20 22.72 -6.25
CA THR A 202 5.70 24.09 -6.47
C THR A 202 5.01 24.79 -7.66
N PRO A 203 4.95 24.19 -8.86
CA PRO A 203 4.37 24.87 -10.02
C PRO A 203 2.84 24.79 -10.10
N VAL A 204 2.19 23.89 -9.34
CA VAL A 204 0.78 23.56 -9.57
C VAL A 204 -0.09 23.77 -8.34
N ASN A 205 -1.23 24.43 -8.52
CA ASN A 205 -2.24 24.59 -7.49
C ASN A 205 -3.01 23.27 -7.29
N PHE A 206 -3.20 22.83 -6.05
CA PHE A 206 -3.96 21.63 -5.69
C PHE A 206 -5.42 21.66 -6.20
N GLU A 207 -6.00 22.85 -6.32
CA GLU A 207 -7.37 23.05 -6.85
C GLU A 207 -7.45 22.84 -8.38
N THR A 208 -6.32 22.74 -9.07
CA THR A 208 -6.28 22.49 -10.53
C THR A 208 -6.95 21.16 -10.85
N PRO A 209 -7.86 21.09 -11.85
CA PRO A 209 -8.52 19.84 -12.23
C PRO A 209 -7.53 18.73 -12.62
N LEU A 210 -7.85 17.48 -12.28
CA LEU A 210 -6.97 16.34 -12.53
C LEU A 210 -6.49 16.22 -13.99
N PRO A 211 -7.32 16.40 -15.04
CA PRO A 211 -6.83 16.32 -16.42
C PRO A 211 -5.70 17.31 -16.73
N SER A 212 -5.76 18.51 -16.14
CA SER A 212 -4.70 19.52 -16.30
C SER A 212 -3.45 19.14 -15.51
N LEU A 213 -3.59 18.58 -14.31
CA LEU A 213 -2.47 18.06 -13.52
C LEU A 213 -1.71 16.96 -14.26
N LEU A 214 -2.44 16.07 -14.94
CA LEU A 214 -1.85 14.97 -15.69
C LEU A 214 -0.99 15.47 -16.86
N SER A 215 -1.33 16.60 -17.48
CA SER A 215 -0.55 17.19 -18.57
C SER A 215 0.77 17.89 -18.16
N VAL A 216 1.09 17.92 -16.87
CA VAL A 216 2.28 18.62 -16.33
C VAL A 216 3.55 17.80 -16.60
N SER A 217 4.58 18.44 -17.14
CA SER A 217 5.83 17.79 -17.57
C SER A 217 6.62 17.09 -16.45
N GLU A 218 6.42 17.54 -15.21
CA GLU A 218 7.07 17.06 -13.99
C GLU A 218 6.57 15.68 -13.57
N LEU A 219 5.42 15.24 -14.11
CA LEU A 219 5.06 13.84 -14.11
C LEU A 219 5.95 13.13 -15.13
N GLU A 220 7.12 12.67 -14.69
CA GLU A 220 7.87 11.65 -15.43
C GLU A 220 6.96 10.42 -15.59
N LEU A 221 6.28 10.38 -16.74
CA LEU A 221 5.14 9.51 -17.06
C LEU A 221 5.43 8.03 -16.82
N ASP A 222 6.67 7.60 -16.99
CA ASP A 222 6.97 6.17 -16.97
C ASP A 222 7.00 5.59 -15.55
N TYR A 223 7.50 6.31 -14.56
CA TYR A 223 7.77 5.73 -13.25
C TYR A 223 6.70 6.07 -12.21
N ASN A 224 6.44 7.36 -11.97
CA ASN A 224 5.53 7.80 -10.90
C ASN A 224 4.08 7.39 -11.16
N MET A 225 3.63 7.49 -12.42
CA MET A 225 2.28 7.08 -12.82
C MET A 225 2.09 5.57 -12.74
N SER A 226 3.10 4.80 -13.17
CA SER A 226 3.08 3.34 -13.03
C SER A 226 2.99 2.93 -11.56
N LYS A 227 3.70 3.63 -10.65
CA LYS A 227 3.61 3.41 -9.19
C LYS A 227 2.24 3.77 -8.62
N LEU A 228 1.66 4.89 -9.04
CA LEU A 228 0.31 5.27 -8.65
C LEU A 228 -0.71 4.17 -9.05
N LEU A 229 -0.73 3.80 -10.33
CA LEU A 229 -1.63 2.78 -10.85
C LEU A 229 -1.45 1.45 -10.13
N PHE A 230 -0.21 1.14 -9.79
CA PHE A 230 0.13 -0.05 -9.06
C PHE A 230 -0.40 -0.04 -7.61
N TYR A 231 -0.33 1.08 -6.90
CA TYR A 231 -0.89 1.21 -5.55
C TYR A 231 -2.42 1.10 -5.58
N VAL A 232 -3.03 1.80 -6.54
CA VAL A 232 -4.47 1.72 -6.79
C VAL A 232 -4.87 0.28 -7.09
N TYR A 233 -4.20 -0.38 -8.03
CA TYR A 233 -4.48 -1.76 -8.40
C TYR A 233 -4.37 -2.72 -7.22
N ASN A 234 -3.28 -2.66 -6.43
CA ASN A 234 -3.12 -3.57 -5.30
C ASN A 234 -4.18 -3.33 -4.22
N ALA A 235 -4.52 -2.07 -3.92
CA ALA A 235 -5.62 -1.77 -3.00
C ALA A 235 -6.94 -2.38 -3.51
N LEU A 236 -7.23 -2.25 -4.80
CA LEU A 236 -8.43 -2.79 -5.45
C LEU A 236 -8.42 -4.33 -5.57
N VAL A 237 -7.28 -5.00 -5.52
CA VAL A 237 -7.15 -6.46 -5.72
C VAL A 237 -7.07 -7.21 -4.40
N GLU A 238 -6.42 -6.61 -3.40
CA GLU A 238 -6.27 -7.18 -2.07
C GLU A 238 -7.46 -6.86 -1.15
N ARG A 239 -8.69 -6.89 -1.69
CA ARG A 239 -9.93 -6.59 -0.94
C ARG A 239 -10.40 -7.75 -0.04
N HIS A 240 -9.67 -8.85 0.02
CA HIS A 240 -10.09 -10.06 0.76
C HIS A 240 -10.28 -9.83 2.25
N TYR A 241 -9.56 -8.86 2.82
CA TYR A 241 -9.67 -8.51 4.23
C TYR A 241 -10.96 -7.73 4.54
N ILE A 242 -11.40 -6.88 3.62
CA ILE A 242 -12.59 -6.03 3.76
C ILE A 242 -13.85 -6.60 3.08
N GLY A 243 -13.69 -7.72 2.37
CA GLY A 243 -14.81 -8.46 1.78
C GLY A 243 -15.60 -9.23 2.83
N VAL A 244 -16.87 -9.50 2.52
CA VAL A 244 -17.70 -10.44 3.26
C VAL A 244 -17.21 -11.85 2.95
N ALA A 245 -16.39 -12.42 3.83
CA ALA A 245 -15.83 -13.75 3.68
C ALA A 245 -15.74 -14.46 5.04
N ASP A 246 -15.89 -15.79 5.01
CA ASP A 246 -15.60 -16.61 6.18
C ASP A 246 -14.11 -16.51 6.51
N ASN A 247 -13.81 -16.02 7.72
CA ASN A 247 -12.46 -15.86 8.26
C ASN A 247 -11.52 -15.03 7.35
N PRO A 248 -11.72 -13.70 7.26
CA PRO A 248 -10.92 -12.81 6.41
C PRO A 248 -9.44 -12.80 6.80
N GLU A 249 -9.12 -12.92 8.10
CA GLU A 249 -7.73 -13.04 8.58
C GLU A 249 -7.03 -14.25 7.96
N PHE A 250 -7.65 -15.43 7.99
CA PHE A 250 -7.07 -16.65 7.42
C PHE A 250 -6.82 -16.52 5.92
N ARG A 251 -7.77 -15.92 5.17
CA ARG A 251 -7.61 -15.73 3.71
C ARG A 251 -6.48 -14.76 3.39
N LEU A 252 -6.38 -13.65 4.14
CA LEU A 252 -5.29 -12.70 3.99
C LEU A 252 -3.94 -13.38 4.27
N LEU A 253 -3.87 -14.13 5.36
CA LEU A 253 -2.67 -14.87 5.76
C LEU A 253 -2.25 -15.91 4.71
N GLN A 254 -3.23 -16.65 4.18
CA GLN A 254 -2.99 -17.60 3.09
C GLN A 254 -2.41 -16.91 1.86
N ARG A 255 -2.95 -15.75 1.46
CA ARG A 255 -2.42 -14.98 0.33
C ARG A 255 -1.00 -14.51 0.60
N GLN A 256 -0.71 -13.99 1.79
CA GLN A 256 0.65 -13.59 2.18
C GLN A 256 1.63 -14.76 2.07
N ILE A 257 1.28 -15.95 2.56
CA ILE A 257 2.13 -17.14 2.44
C ILE A 257 2.32 -17.55 0.98
N ILE A 258 1.25 -17.56 0.18
CA ILE A 258 1.33 -17.87 -1.26
C ILE A 258 2.32 -16.92 -1.94
N HIS A 259 2.24 -15.63 -1.63
CA HIS A 259 3.17 -14.63 -2.14
C HIS A 259 4.60 -14.90 -1.68
N SER A 260 4.82 -15.04 -0.38
CA SER A 260 6.15 -15.30 0.16
C SER A 260 6.83 -16.53 -0.45
N LEU A 261 6.07 -17.62 -0.64
CA LEU A 261 6.56 -18.85 -1.27
C LEU A 261 6.86 -18.67 -2.76
N ALA A 262 6.01 -17.94 -3.50
CA ALA A 262 6.28 -17.64 -4.91
C ALA A 262 7.54 -16.77 -5.10
N GLY A 263 7.89 -15.97 -4.09
CA GLY A 263 9.12 -15.18 -4.06
C GLY A 263 10.38 -15.96 -3.66
N GLU A 264 10.24 -17.15 -3.07
CA GLU A 264 11.36 -17.94 -2.49
C GLU A 264 12.17 -17.20 -1.39
N TYR A 265 11.60 -16.15 -0.79
CA TYR A 265 12.34 -15.29 0.14
C TYR A 265 12.27 -15.71 1.61
N GLN A 266 11.58 -16.81 1.96
CA GLN A 266 11.32 -17.12 3.37
C GLN A 266 11.91 -18.45 3.81
N THR A 267 12.51 -18.39 4.99
CA THR A 267 12.88 -19.57 5.79
C THR A 267 11.66 -20.01 6.61
N ILE A 268 11.59 -21.28 7.01
CA ILE A 268 10.48 -21.78 7.85
C ILE A 268 10.34 -20.99 9.14
N GLU A 269 11.44 -20.44 9.66
CA GLU A 269 11.46 -19.59 10.85
C GLU A 269 10.55 -18.37 10.74
N ASP A 270 10.43 -17.82 9.54
CA ASP A 270 9.59 -16.65 9.26
C ASP A 270 8.08 -16.97 9.30
N ILE A 271 7.71 -18.26 9.23
CA ILE A 271 6.32 -18.72 9.06
C ILE A 271 5.86 -19.70 10.17
N ARG A 272 6.65 -19.89 11.24
CA ARG A 272 6.50 -20.95 12.28
C ARG A 272 5.14 -21.05 13.01
N ASN A 273 4.19 -20.14 12.79
CA ASN A 273 2.86 -20.17 13.43
C ASN A 273 1.73 -20.56 12.46
N MET A 274 2.04 -21.10 11.28
CA MET A 274 1.05 -21.27 10.20
C MET A 274 1.10 -22.64 9.52
N ASP A 275 1.49 -23.69 10.25
CA ASP A 275 1.72 -25.04 9.70
C ASP A 275 0.57 -25.57 8.85
N GLU A 276 -0.67 -25.29 9.23
CA GLU A 276 -1.86 -25.69 8.47
C GLU A 276 -1.88 -25.07 7.06
N ILE A 277 -1.73 -23.74 6.99
CA ILE A 277 -1.77 -23.01 5.71
C ILE A 277 -0.56 -23.42 4.87
N ILE A 278 0.63 -23.48 5.45
CA ILE A 278 1.85 -23.88 4.76
C ILE A 278 1.68 -25.29 4.21
N GLY A 279 1.23 -26.26 5.01
CA GLY A 279 0.98 -27.63 4.55
C GLY A 279 -0.02 -27.69 3.41
N ARG A 280 -1.03 -26.81 3.42
CA ARG A 280 -2.03 -26.69 2.36
C ARG A 280 -1.44 -26.15 1.06
N VAL A 281 -0.69 -25.05 1.10
CA VAL A 281 -0.27 -24.30 -0.10
C VAL A 281 1.12 -24.66 -0.63
N SER A 282 1.94 -25.35 0.17
CA SER A 282 3.33 -25.67 -0.18
C SER A 282 3.61 -27.18 -0.24
N PHE A 283 4.76 -27.54 -0.80
CA PHE A 283 5.36 -28.87 -0.72
C PHE A 283 6.86 -28.76 -0.43
N THR A 284 7.42 -29.76 0.26
CA THR A 284 8.85 -29.83 0.55
C THR A 284 9.64 -30.16 -0.72
N THR A 285 10.72 -29.43 -0.96
CA THR A 285 11.65 -29.70 -2.06
C THR A 285 12.82 -30.54 -1.54
N TYR A 286 13.21 -31.57 -2.29
CA TYR A 286 14.43 -32.32 -1.98
C TYR A 286 15.64 -31.46 -2.36
N SER A 287 16.14 -30.68 -1.41
CA SER A 287 17.40 -29.95 -1.54
C SER A 287 18.48 -30.63 -0.70
N PRO A 288 19.73 -30.74 -1.19
CA PRO A 288 20.85 -31.18 -0.37
C PRO A 288 21.24 -30.16 0.73
N ASP A 289 20.67 -28.95 0.68
CA ASP A 289 20.79 -27.94 1.74
C ASP A 289 20.03 -28.40 3.00
N PRO A 290 20.65 -28.37 4.21
CA PRO A 290 19.98 -28.72 5.47
C PRO A 290 18.76 -27.84 5.81
N VAL A 291 18.56 -26.72 5.11
CA VAL A 291 17.37 -25.88 5.29
C VAL A 291 16.17 -26.54 4.61
N ASP A 292 15.10 -26.86 5.37
CA ASP A 292 13.83 -27.35 4.82
C ASP A 292 13.21 -26.27 3.92
N ARG A 293 13.46 -26.41 2.62
CA ARG A 293 12.97 -25.49 1.59
C ARG A 293 11.63 -25.97 1.09
N ARG A 294 10.65 -25.07 1.12
CA ARG A 294 9.29 -25.30 0.62
C ARG A 294 9.04 -24.51 -0.64
N ALA A 295 8.34 -25.12 -1.60
CA ALA A 295 7.90 -24.48 -2.83
C ALA A 295 6.38 -24.35 -2.87
N LEU A 296 5.88 -23.37 -3.61
CA LEU A 296 4.44 -23.17 -3.81
C LEU A 296 3.87 -24.30 -4.69
N LYS A 297 2.77 -24.92 -4.25
CA LYS A 297 2.06 -25.93 -5.04
C LYS A 297 1.49 -25.32 -6.33
N PRO A 298 1.59 -26.01 -7.49
CA PRO A 298 1.17 -25.45 -8.77
C PRO A 298 -0.25 -24.85 -8.85
N PRO A 299 -1.29 -25.45 -8.23
CA PRO A 299 -2.64 -24.89 -8.25
C PRO A 299 -2.76 -23.47 -7.67
N PHE A 300 -1.81 -23.04 -6.83
CA PHE A 300 -1.82 -21.72 -6.21
C PHE A 300 -1.07 -20.66 -7.03
N PHE A 301 -0.36 -21.01 -8.10
CA PHE A 301 0.32 -20.01 -8.96
C PHE A 301 -0.65 -18.99 -9.56
N ASN A 302 -1.88 -19.40 -9.90
CA ASN A 302 -2.89 -18.47 -10.43
C ASN A 302 -3.35 -17.43 -9.40
N THR A 303 -3.14 -17.68 -8.09
CA THR A 303 -3.47 -16.75 -7.00
C THR A 303 -2.38 -15.69 -6.81
N VAL A 304 -1.19 -15.91 -7.38
CA VAL A 304 -0.04 -15.01 -7.26
C VAL A 304 -0.32 -13.74 -8.07
N ASN A 305 -0.77 -12.70 -7.36
CA ASN A 305 -0.70 -11.32 -7.81
C ASN A 305 0.76 -10.91 -8.09
N MET A 306 1.15 -10.89 -9.37
CA MET A 306 2.50 -10.49 -9.82
C MET A 306 2.88 -9.07 -9.37
N PHE A 307 1.88 -8.23 -9.09
CA PHE A 307 2.06 -6.88 -8.60
C PHE A 307 2.36 -6.85 -7.10
N CYS A 308 2.00 -7.87 -6.32
CA CYS A 308 2.34 -7.88 -4.89
C CYS A 308 3.86 -7.74 -4.63
N PHE A 309 4.72 -8.21 -5.55
CA PHE A 309 6.18 -8.19 -5.40
C PHE A 309 6.89 -6.98 -5.99
N VAL A 310 6.22 -6.20 -6.84
CA VAL A 310 6.84 -5.00 -7.46
C VAL A 310 7.11 -3.93 -6.39
N TYR A 311 6.51 -4.05 -5.20
CA TYR A 311 6.87 -3.30 -4.00
C TYR A 311 8.21 -3.70 -3.41
N TYR A 312 8.48 -5.00 -3.39
CA TYR A 312 9.63 -5.58 -2.74
C TYR A 312 10.90 -5.44 -3.55
N PHE A 313 10.77 -5.45 -4.88
CA PHE A 313 11.86 -5.83 -5.76
C PHE A 313 11.86 -5.02 -7.04
N LEU A 314 11.91 -3.70 -6.89
CA LEU A 314 12.22 -2.78 -7.98
C LEU A 314 13.51 -3.13 -8.76
N GLU A 315 14.35 -4.03 -8.23
CA GLU A 315 15.58 -4.51 -8.87
C GLU A 315 15.58 -6.00 -9.23
N ASN A 316 14.59 -6.80 -8.81
CA ASN A 316 14.62 -8.24 -9.10
C ASN A 316 13.83 -8.56 -10.38
N LEU A 317 14.37 -8.08 -11.51
CA LEU A 317 13.96 -8.54 -12.84
C LEU A 317 13.95 -10.07 -12.91
N GLU A 318 14.86 -10.75 -12.19
CA GLU A 318 14.89 -12.21 -12.12
C GLU A 318 13.63 -12.80 -11.48
N LEU A 319 13.07 -12.17 -10.45
CA LEU A 319 11.81 -12.60 -9.83
C LEU A 319 10.64 -12.37 -10.78
N GLN A 320 10.60 -11.24 -11.48
CA GLN A 320 9.58 -11.00 -12.49
C GLN A 320 9.68 -12.04 -13.62
N ASP A 321 10.88 -12.26 -14.14
CA ASP A 321 11.16 -13.25 -15.18
C ASP A 321 10.84 -14.67 -14.71
N LYS A 322 11.08 -14.96 -13.42
CA LYS A 322 10.72 -16.23 -12.79
C LYS A 322 9.22 -16.39 -12.64
N ILE A 323 8.50 -15.38 -12.17
CA ILE A 323 7.04 -15.44 -12.11
C ILE A 323 6.50 -15.65 -13.54
N LEU A 324 7.02 -14.92 -14.52
CA LEU A 324 6.67 -15.10 -15.92
C LEU A 324 7.03 -16.49 -16.46
N SER A 325 8.17 -17.07 -16.05
CA SER A 325 8.57 -18.42 -16.45
C SER A 325 7.66 -19.47 -15.81
N LEU A 326 7.28 -19.30 -14.54
CA LEU A 326 6.29 -20.14 -13.85
C LEU A 326 4.93 -20.07 -14.57
N TYR A 327 4.50 -18.89 -14.99
CA TYR A 327 3.27 -18.75 -15.78
C TYR A 327 3.34 -19.50 -17.11
N LYS A 328 4.48 -19.44 -17.79
CA LYS A 328 4.71 -20.16 -19.06
C LYS A 328 4.80 -21.67 -18.88
N GLU A 329 5.57 -22.14 -17.91
CA GLU A 329 5.87 -23.56 -17.66
C GLU A 329 4.63 -24.33 -17.22
N TYR A 330 3.87 -23.79 -16.29
CA TYR A 330 2.71 -24.47 -15.70
C TYR A 330 1.42 -24.23 -16.48
N GLY A 331 1.46 -23.49 -17.60
CA GLY A 331 0.27 -23.06 -18.33
C GLY A 331 -0.71 -22.25 -17.46
N SER A 332 -0.19 -21.67 -16.38
CA SER A 332 -0.96 -20.88 -15.43
C SER A 332 -1.52 -19.66 -16.15
N LYS A 333 -2.74 -19.28 -15.79
CA LYS A 333 -3.37 -18.06 -16.29
C LYS A 333 -3.54 -17.14 -15.11
N PHE A 334 -3.07 -15.91 -15.23
CA PHE A 334 -3.35 -14.90 -14.21
C PHE A 334 -4.88 -14.80 -14.03
N GLN A 335 -5.36 -15.16 -12.83
CA GLN A 335 -6.76 -15.08 -12.47
C GLN A 335 -6.95 -13.88 -11.55
N PRO A 336 -7.67 -12.83 -12.01
CA PRO A 336 -7.94 -11.71 -11.14
C PRO A 336 -8.84 -12.17 -9.98
N PRO A 337 -8.51 -11.85 -8.72
CA PRO A 337 -9.20 -12.40 -7.55
C PRO A 337 -10.68 -12.03 -7.54
N ASP A 338 -11.53 -12.95 -7.08
CA ASP A 338 -12.99 -12.78 -7.05
C ASP A 338 -13.39 -11.43 -6.44
N LEU A 339 -14.38 -10.76 -7.07
CA LEU A 339 -14.96 -9.56 -6.48
C LEU A 339 -15.86 -10.02 -5.34
N LEU A 340 -15.33 -9.94 -4.13
CA LEU A 340 -16.12 -10.14 -2.94
C LEU A 340 -17.07 -8.94 -2.78
N GLN A 341 -18.27 -9.22 -2.26
CA GLN A 341 -19.12 -8.18 -1.73
C GLN A 341 -18.34 -7.43 -0.65
N LEU A 342 -18.30 -6.11 -0.75
CA LEU A 342 -17.60 -5.26 0.21
C LEU A 342 -18.55 -4.94 1.37
N ARG A 343 -17.98 -4.67 2.54
CA ARG A 343 -18.72 -4.15 3.69
C ARG A 343 -19.10 -2.68 3.44
N ASP A 344 -20.15 -2.20 4.09
CA ASP A 344 -20.77 -0.88 3.86
C ASP A 344 -19.78 0.31 3.88
N GLY A 345 -18.68 0.24 4.64
CA GLY A 345 -17.65 1.29 4.69
C GLY A 345 -16.65 1.30 3.53
N PHE A 346 -16.72 0.29 2.65
CA PHE A 346 -15.78 0.08 1.54
C PHE A 346 -16.46 -0.05 0.19
N GLU A 347 -17.79 0.11 0.11
CA GLU A 347 -18.51 0.02 -1.16
C GLU A 347 -18.04 1.06 -2.18
N GLY A 348 -17.55 2.22 -1.71
CA GLY A 348 -17.01 3.26 -2.58
C GLY A 348 -15.81 2.82 -3.42
N MET A 349 -15.09 1.74 -3.08
CA MET A 349 -14.07 1.17 -3.97
C MET A 349 -14.64 0.68 -5.30
N ASN A 350 -15.91 0.27 -5.31
CA ASN A 350 -16.60 -0.08 -6.55
C ASN A 350 -16.89 1.19 -7.34
N ASN A 351 -17.36 2.24 -6.66
CA ASN A 351 -17.63 3.54 -7.28
C ASN A 351 -16.37 4.15 -7.88
N PHE A 352 -15.20 3.97 -7.25
CA PHE A 352 -13.89 4.46 -7.73
C PHE A 352 -13.44 3.84 -9.07
N LEU A 353 -13.95 2.68 -9.47
CA LEU A 353 -13.57 2.06 -10.75
C LEU A 353 -14.22 2.71 -11.99
N TYR A 354 -15.33 3.43 -11.79
CA TYR A 354 -16.15 4.03 -12.84
C TYR A 354 -16.15 5.58 -12.96
N PRO A 355 -15.53 6.41 -12.10
CA PRO A 355 -15.57 7.85 -12.26
C PRO A 355 -14.70 8.29 -13.42
N ASN A 356 -15.05 9.45 -13.99
CA ASN A 356 -14.26 10.10 -15.03
C ASN A 356 -12.81 10.31 -14.57
N ALA A 357 -12.57 10.70 -13.32
CA ALA A 357 -11.22 10.94 -12.80
C ALA A 357 -10.27 9.74 -12.96
N PHE A 358 -10.72 8.52 -12.60
CA PHE A 358 -9.90 7.32 -12.77
C PHE A 358 -9.79 6.94 -14.26
N PHE A 359 -10.85 7.15 -15.04
CA PHE A 359 -10.78 6.91 -16.48
C PHE A 359 -9.81 7.86 -17.19
N ASP A 360 -9.80 9.14 -16.83
CA ASP A 360 -8.92 10.17 -17.36
C ASP A 360 -7.46 9.83 -17.05
N LEU A 361 -7.17 9.38 -15.82
CA LEU A 361 -5.86 8.85 -15.44
C LEU A 361 -5.43 7.72 -16.38
N ILE A 362 -6.32 6.75 -16.61
CA ILE A 362 -6.04 5.58 -17.45
C ILE A 362 -5.82 5.99 -18.91
N ILE A 363 -6.68 6.87 -19.45
CA ILE A 363 -6.55 7.35 -20.83
C ILE A 363 -5.27 8.14 -21.01
N HIS A 364 -4.96 9.04 -20.09
CA HIS A 364 -3.74 9.81 -20.11
C HIS A 364 -2.51 8.89 -20.10
N VAL A 365 -2.46 7.91 -19.19
CA VAL A 365 -1.38 6.91 -19.18
C VAL A 365 -1.30 6.16 -20.49
N LEU A 366 -2.41 5.79 -21.13
CA LEU A 366 -2.38 5.09 -22.41
C LEU A 366 -1.95 5.97 -23.59
N VAL A 367 -2.45 7.22 -23.67
CA VAL A 367 -2.20 8.17 -24.77
C VAL A 367 -0.76 8.65 -24.73
N ASP A 368 -0.31 9.12 -23.57
CA ASP A 368 1.04 9.65 -23.42
C ASP A 368 2.06 8.53 -23.57
N TRP A 369 1.75 7.33 -23.08
CA TRP A 369 2.59 6.17 -23.32
C TRP A 369 2.65 5.79 -24.81
N PHE A 370 1.53 5.83 -25.54
CA PHE A 370 1.51 5.55 -26.98
C PHE A 370 2.29 6.61 -27.79
N GLY A 371 2.23 7.88 -27.38
CA GLY A 371 2.98 8.97 -27.99
C GLY A 371 4.49 8.89 -27.72
N ASN A 372 4.88 8.39 -26.55
CA ASN A 372 6.27 8.40 -26.08
C ASN A 372 6.97 7.03 -26.16
N ILE A 373 6.46 6.05 -26.94
CA ILE A 373 7.07 4.72 -27.12
C ILE A 373 8.51 4.84 -27.65
N ARG A 374 9.47 5.02 -26.75
CA ARG A 374 10.83 4.51 -26.88
C ARG A 374 10.80 3.02 -26.48
N PRO A 375 11.75 2.19 -26.96
CA PRO A 375 11.56 0.74 -27.11
C PRO A 375 11.66 -0.11 -25.82
N SER A 376 11.33 0.42 -24.63
CA SER A 376 11.24 -0.42 -23.44
C SER A 376 9.90 -1.20 -23.43
N LYS A 377 9.90 -2.34 -24.13
CA LYS A 377 8.73 -3.23 -24.27
C LYS A 377 8.13 -3.72 -22.93
N THR A 378 8.83 -3.58 -21.81
CA THR A 378 8.45 -4.18 -20.51
C THR A 378 7.43 -3.36 -19.72
N GLY A 379 7.64 -2.04 -19.56
CA GLY A 379 6.70 -1.17 -18.83
C GLY A 379 5.33 -1.09 -19.52
N SER A 380 5.39 -1.10 -20.85
CA SER A 380 4.28 -1.19 -21.79
C SER A 380 3.26 -2.29 -21.49
N VAL A 381 3.75 -3.52 -21.32
CA VAL A 381 2.90 -4.69 -21.08
C VAL A 381 2.32 -4.64 -19.67
N VAL A 382 3.10 -4.18 -18.70
CA VAL A 382 2.68 -4.03 -17.30
C VAL A 382 1.51 -3.05 -17.18
N ASN A 383 1.62 -1.87 -17.78
CA ASN A 383 0.58 -0.85 -17.71
C ASN A 383 -0.68 -1.29 -18.45
N LEU A 384 -0.55 -1.88 -19.64
CA LEU A 384 -1.70 -2.43 -20.36
C LEU A 384 -2.38 -3.57 -19.58
N LEU A 385 -1.60 -4.42 -18.89
CA LEU A 385 -2.14 -5.44 -18.01
C LEU A 385 -2.90 -4.81 -16.84
N LEU A 386 -2.31 -3.85 -16.12
CA LEU A 386 -2.96 -3.12 -15.02
C LEU A 386 -4.30 -2.52 -15.46
N VAL A 387 -4.32 -1.80 -16.58
CA VAL A 387 -5.55 -1.22 -17.15
C VAL A 387 -6.58 -2.30 -17.53
N SER A 388 -6.13 -3.36 -18.20
CA SER A 388 -7.00 -4.44 -18.66
C SER A 388 -7.61 -5.22 -17.50
N MET A 389 -6.86 -5.43 -16.43
CA MET A 389 -7.33 -6.16 -15.24
C MET A 389 -8.32 -5.33 -14.42
N SER A 390 -8.11 -4.02 -14.33
CA SER A 390 -9.08 -3.09 -13.73
C SER A 390 -10.43 -3.10 -14.48
N ARG A 391 -10.42 -3.36 -15.80
CA ARG A 391 -11.64 -3.37 -16.64
C ARG A 391 -12.32 -4.72 -16.79
N ARG A 392 -11.61 -5.85 -16.77
CA ARG A 392 -12.14 -7.18 -17.17
C ARG A 392 -13.32 -7.69 -16.34
N LYS A 393 -13.60 -7.12 -15.17
CA LYS A 393 -14.71 -7.55 -14.30
C LYS A 393 -16.01 -6.74 -14.45
N THR A 394 -16.02 -5.72 -15.33
CA THR A 394 -17.19 -4.87 -15.58
C THR A 394 -18.31 -5.54 -16.40
N LYS A 395 -18.01 -6.59 -17.17
CA LYS A 395 -19.02 -7.27 -18.00
C LYS A 395 -20.06 -8.08 -17.22
N ASN A 396 -19.74 -8.54 -16.00
CA ASN A 396 -20.65 -9.39 -15.23
C ASN A 396 -21.61 -8.60 -14.33
N VAL A 397 -21.29 -7.34 -13.99
CA VAL A 397 -22.17 -6.48 -13.18
C VAL A 397 -23.24 -5.80 -14.06
N PHE A 398 -22.88 -5.40 -15.29
CA PHE A 398 -23.80 -4.77 -16.24
C PHE A 398 -24.80 -5.71 -16.92
N LEU A 399 -24.64 -7.03 -16.76
CA LEU A 399 -25.60 -8.03 -17.27
C LEU A 399 -26.58 -8.53 -16.19
N SER A 400 -26.46 -8.03 -14.96
CA SER A 400 -27.31 -8.39 -13.82
C SER A 400 -28.17 -7.24 -13.26
N THR A 401 -28.03 -6.05 -13.83
CA THR A 401 -28.89 -4.87 -13.63
C THR A 401 -29.50 -4.49 -14.96
#